data_AF-T1AKL6-F1
#
_entry.id   AF-T1AKL6-F1
#
_cell.length_a   1.000
_cell.length_b   1.000
_cell.length_c   1.000
_cell.angle_alpha   90.00
_cell.angle_beta   90.00
_cell.angle_gamma   90.00
#
_symmetry.space_group_name_H-M   'P 1'
#
loop_
_entity.id
_entity.type
_entity.pdbx_description
1 polymer ?
#
loop_
_entity_poly.entity_id
_entity_poly.type
_entity_poly.pdbx_seq_one_letter_code
_entity_poly.pdbx_strand_id
1 'polypeptide(L)'
;MAAAAQAVLAARAAHPGATLAALYDPDSMPGDLQDAHKALDKAVDAAYGYRSGKDDMARDKNDAARVAFLFTLYQQLVGDLTAAPRAKRKLGRI
;
A
#
# COMPACT_ATOMS: atom_id res chain seq x y z
N MET A 1 10.23 4.64 -4.96
CA MET A 1 8.84 5.16 -4.94
C MET A 1 8.64 6.30 -5.93
N ALA A 2 9.44 7.38 -5.89
CA ALA A 2 9.27 8.54 -6.79
C ALA A 2 9.22 8.20 -8.29
N ALA A 3 10.07 7.29 -8.78
CA ALA A 3 10.05 6.85 -10.17
C ALA A 3 8.74 6.15 -10.59
N ALA A 4 8.13 5.34 -9.72
CA ALA A 4 6.88 4.66 -10.02
C ALA A 4 5.69 5.63 -10.06
N ALA A 5 5.67 6.62 -9.15
CA ALA A 5 4.68 7.69 -9.20
C ALA A 5 4.80 8.50 -10.50
N GLN A 6 6.03 8.80 -10.94
CA GLN A 6 6.26 9.48 -12.21
C GLN A 6 5.79 8.64 -13.41
N ALA A 7 5.93 7.31 -13.36
CA ALA A 7 5.43 6.42 -14.41
C ALA A 7 3.91 6.48 -14.54
N VAL A 8 3.16 6.56 -13.43
CA VAL A 8 1.70 6.77 -13.47
C VAL A 8 1.34 8.11 -14.13
N LEU A 9 2.08 9.17 -13.82
CA LEU A 9 1.87 10.48 -14.46
C LEU A 9 2.17 10.43 -15.96
N ALA A 10 3.25 9.76 -16.35
CA ALA A 10 3.62 9.59 -17.75
C ALA A 10 2.56 8.76 -18.51
N ALA A 11 2.08 7.66 -17.93
CA ALA A 11 1.02 6.84 -18.52
C ALA A 11 -0.25 7.66 -18.73
N ARG A 12 -0.71 8.43 -17.73
CA ARG A 12 -1.86 9.34 -17.91
C ARG A 12 -1.65 10.34 -19.05
N ALA A 13 -0.45 10.91 -19.17
CA ALA A 13 -0.13 11.89 -20.22
C ALA A 13 -0.07 11.28 -21.62
N ALA A 14 0.13 9.96 -21.74
CA ALA A 14 0.16 9.25 -23.02
C ALA A 14 -1.23 9.08 -23.67
N HIS A 15 -2.31 9.42 -22.96
CA HIS A 15 -3.70 9.33 -23.43
C HIS A 15 -4.35 10.71 -23.53
N PRO A 16 -3.92 11.58 -24.46
CA PRO A 16 -4.45 12.93 -24.58
C PRO A 16 -5.94 12.91 -24.93
N GLY A 17 -6.72 13.79 -24.30
CA GLY A 17 -8.17 13.90 -24.50
C GLY A 17 -9.02 12.93 -23.68
N ALA A 18 -8.42 11.92 -23.03
CA ALA A 18 -9.11 11.10 -22.05
C ALA A 18 -9.31 11.88 -20.73
N THR A 19 -10.49 11.79 -20.14
CA THR A 19 -10.72 12.31 -18.79
C THR A 19 -10.15 11.33 -17.75
N LEU A 20 -9.91 11.80 -16.52
CA LEU A 20 -9.53 10.89 -15.44
C LEU A 20 -10.59 9.81 -15.20
N ALA A 21 -11.87 10.13 -15.35
CA ALA A 21 -12.94 9.13 -15.23
C ALA A 21 -12.77 8.01 -16.28
N ALA A 22 -12.50 8.37 -17.54
CA ALA A 22 -12.25 7.39 -18.59
C ALA A 22 -10.99 6.56 -18.35
N LEU A 23 -9.91 7.19 -17.86
CA LEU A 23 -8.65 6.49 -17.56
C LEU A 23 -8.75 5.53 -16.36
N TYR A 24 -9.73 5.72 -15.48
CA TYR A 24 -9.90 4.94 -14.26
C TYR A 24 -11.14 4.06 -14.26
N ASP A 25 -11.83 3.96 -15.39
CA ASP A 25 -12.87 2.98 -15.58
C ASP A 25 -12.27 1.55 -15.48
N PRO A 26 -12.75 0.68 -14.58
CA PRO A 26 -12.11 -0.63 -14.33
C PRO A 26 -12.07 -1.55 -15.54
N ASP A 27 -13.06 -1.45 -16.43
CA ASP A 27 -13.21 -2.31 -17.60
C ASP A 27 -12.40 -1.81 -18.80
N SER A 28 -12.06 -0.51 -18.83
CA SER A 28 -11.38 0.13 -19.95
C SER A 28 -10.07 0.84 -19.61
N MET A 29 -9.56 0.71 -18.38
CA MET A 29 -8.27 1.29 -17.99
C MET A 29 -7.15 0.85 -18.96
N PRO A 30 -6.39 1.78 -19.56
CA PRO A 30 -5.30 1.44 -20.47
C PRO A 30 -4.23 0.54 -19.82
N GLY A 31 -3.70 -0.43 -20.57
CA GLY A 31 -2.77 -1.43 -20.04
C GLY A 31 -1.47 -0.85 -19.48
N ASP A 32 -0.94 0.20 -20.11
CA ASP A 32 0.24 0.93 -19.63
C ASP A 32 -0.01 1.62 -18.29
N LEU A 33 -1.21 2.19 -18.10
CA LEU A 33 -1.62 2.77 -16.83
C LEU A 33 -1.83 1.69 -15.76
N GLN A 34 -2.45 0.55 -16.10
CA GLN A 34 -2.59 -0.59 -15.17
C GLN A 34 -1.22 -1.08 -14.69
N ASP A 35 -0.26 -1.24 -15.60
CA ASP A 35 1.07 -1.74 -15.26
C ASP A 35 1.88 -0.73 -14.44
N ALA A 36 1.72 0.56 -14.71
CA ALA A 36 2.28 1.62 -13.87
C ALA A 36 1.74 1.58 -12.43
N HIS A 37 0.44 1.32 -12.25
CA HIS A 37 -0.16 1.14 -10.91
C HIS A 37 0.35 -0.12 -10.22
N LYS A 38 0.42 -1.27 -10.91
CA LYS A 38 0.98 -2.50 -10.33
C LYS A 38 2.43 -2.30 -9.83
N ALA A 39 3.22 -1.55 -10.59
CA ALA A 39 4.59 -1.21 -10.20
C ALA A 39 4.63 -0.27 -8.98
N LEU A 40 3.72 0.70 -8.92
CA LEU A 40 3.57 1.59 -7.77
C LEU A 40 3.12 0.83 -6.53
N ASP A 41 2.10 -0.02 -6.63
CA ASP A 41 1.58 -0.84 -5.54
C ASP A 41 2.69 -1.74 -4.95
N LYS A 42 3.48 -2.40 -5.81
CA LYS A 42 4.62 -3.19 -5.36
C LYS A 42 5.65 -2.35 -4.58
N ALA A 43 5.88 -1.10 -5.00
CA ALA A 43 6.80 -0.21 -4.30
C ALA A 43 6.22 0.27 -2.95
N VAL A 44 4.90 0.50 -2.88
CA VAL A 44 4.18 0.84 -1.65
C VAL A 44 4.23 -0.33 -0.68
N ASP A 45 3.92 -1.54 -1.14
CA ASP A 45 3.95 -2.76 -0.32
C ASP A 45 5.33 -2.98 0.30
N ALA A 46 6.38 -2.84 -0.52
CA ALA A 46 7.75 -2.93 -0.04
C ALA A 46 8.07 -1.85 1.02
N ALA A 47 7.57 -0.63 0.85
CA ALA A 47 7.78 0.46 1.81
C ALA A 47 7.07 0.21 3.15
N TYR A 48 5.89 -0.42 3.12
CA TYR A 48 5.16 -0.85 4.31
C TYR A 48 5.66 -2.18 4.89
N GLY A 49 6.57 -2.88 4.19
CA GLY A 49 7.03 -4.22 4.57
C GLY A 49 5.97 -5.31 4.37
N TYR A 50 4.91 -5.03 3.60
CA TYR A 50 3.90 -6.01 3.26
C TYR A 50 4.46 -7.04 2.26
N ARG A 51 4.31 -8.32 2.59
CA ARG A 51 4.72 -9.45 1.73
C ARG A 51 3.50 -10.34 1.53
N SER A 52 2.90 -10.25 0.34
CA SER A 52 1.84 -11.17 -0.08
C SER A 52 2.35 -12.61 0.00
N GLY A 53 1.62 -13.47 0.72
CA GLY A 53 1.85 -14.90 0.80
C GLY A 53 1.33 -15.64 -0.43
N LYS A 54 1.71 -16.92 -0.58
CA LYS A 54 1.22 -17.78 -1.69
C LYS A 54 -0.31 -17.96 -1.68
N ASP A 55 -0.95 -17.76 -0.54
CA ASP A 55 -2.39 -17.92 -0.35
C ASP A 55 -3.19 -16.65 -0.73
N ASP A 56 -2.51 -15.54 -0.99
CA ASP A 56 -3.10 -14.22 -1.30
C ASP A 56 -3.23 -13.96 -2.81
N MET A 57 -3.10 -15.00 -3.63
CA MET A 57 -3.03 -14.88 -5.11
C MET A 57 -4.38 -14.53 -5.76
N ALA A 58 -5.50 -14.65 -5.04
CA ALA A 58 -6.79 -14.16 -5.50
C ALA A 58 -6.98 -12.69 -5.11
N ARG A 59 -7.36 -11.83 -6.07
CA ARG A 59 -7.48 -10.37 -5.89
C ARG A 59 -8.31 -9.98 -4.66
N ASP A 60 -9.47 -10.61 -4.47
CA ASP A 60 -10.36 -10.31 -3.33
C ASP A 60 -9.76 -10.73 -1.97
N LYS A 61 -8.94 -11.78 -1.96
CA LYS A 61 -8.25 -12.25 -0.73
C LYS A 61 -7.07 -11.34 -0.38
N ASN A 62 -6.42 -10.77 -1.40
CA ASN A 62 -5.36 -9.79 -1.24
C ASN A 62 -5.87 -8.52 -0.54
N ASP A 63 -7.05 -8.01 -0.91
CA ASP A 63 -7.59 -6.78 -0.33
C ASP A 63 -7.91 -6.93 1.16
N ALA A 64 -8.56 -8.04 1.56
CA ALA A 64 -8.83 -8.32 2.97
C ALA A 64 -7.54 -8.47 3.80
N ALA A 65 -6.52 -9.15 3.25
CA ALA A 65 -5.22 -9.32 3.90
C ALA A 65 -4.47 -7.98 4.07
N ARG A 66 -4.50 -7.13 3.04
CA ARG A 66 -3.94 -5.76 3.11
C ARG A 66 -4.63 -4.92 4.18
N VAL A 67 -5.96 -4.95 4.25
CA VAL A 67 -6.73 -4.23 5.27
C VAL A 67 -6.35 -4.69 6.67
N ALA A 68 -6.31 -6.01 6.92
CA ALA A 68 -5.91 -6.55 8.22
C ALA A 68 -4.48 -6.14 8.62
N PHE A 69 -3.55 -6.15 7.66
CA PHE A 69 -2.18 -5.68 7.86
C PHE A 69 -2.14 -4.18 8.24
N LEU A 70 -2.85 -3.33 7.50
CA LEU A 70 -2.93 -1.90 7.78
C LEU A 70 -3.56 -1.61 9.16
N PHE A 71 -4.59 -2.36 9.56
CA PHE A 71 -5.17 -2.25 10.91
C PHE A 71 -4.17 -2.62 12.02
N THR A 72 -3.26 -3.55 11.77
CA THR A 72 -2.19 -3.90 12.72
C THR A 72 -1.21 -2.73 12.88
N LEU A 73 -0.77 -2.13 11.77
CA LEU A 73 0.09 -0.95 11.80
C LEU A 73 -0.57 0.24 12.49
N TYR A 74 -1.86 0.46 12.20
CA TYR A 74 -2.64 1.51 12.84
C TYR A 74 -2.73 1.32 14.36
N GLN A 75 -3.02 0.09 14.82
CA GLN A 75 -3.05 -0.21 16.26
C GLN A 75 -1.71 0.04 16.95
N GLN A 76 -0.59 -0.23 16.29
CA GLN A 76 0.74 0.09 16.82
C GLN A 76 0.91 1.61 16.99
N LEU A 77 0.58 2.38 15.95
CA LEU A 77 0.70 3.84 15.98
C LEU A 77 -0.21 4.49 17.05
N VAL A 78 -1.47 4.03 17.17
CA VAL A 78 -2.43 4.58 18.14
C VAL A 78 -2.17 4.07 19.55
N GLY A 79 -1.78 2.80 19.70
CA GLY A 79 -1.37 2.22 20.98
C GLY A 79 -0.17 2.96 21.54
N ASP A 80 0.82 3.29 20.72
CA ASP A 80 1.99 4.09 21.13
C ASP A 80 1.61 5.53 21.50
N LEU A 81 0.57 6.09 20.88
CA LEU A 81 0.07 7.44 21.18
C LEU A 81 -0.77 7.51 22.46
N THR A 82 -1.38 6.39 22.87
CA THR A 82 -2.29 6.30 24.03
C THR A 82 -1.67 5.53 25.21
N ALA A 83 -0.51 4.90 25.03
CA ALA A 83 0.19 4.19 26.08
C ALA A 83 0.77 5.16 27.12
N ALA A 84 0.41 4.95 28.38
CA ALA A 84 1.12 5.57 29.50
C ALA A 84 2.63 5.25 29.42
N PRO A 85 3.52 6.16 29.87
CA PRO A 85 4.96 5.95 29.77
C PRO A 85 5.35 4.62 30.40
N ARG A 86 6.00 3.74 29.63
CA ARG A 86 6.45 2.42 30.10
C ARG A 86 7.38 2.61 31.30
N ALA A 87 6.94 2.16 32.47
CA ALA A 87 7.77 2.17 33.68
C ALA A 87 9.04 1.35 33.44
N LYS A 88 10.21 1.95 33.71
CA LYS A 88 11.50 1.27 33.61
C LYS A 88 11.49 0.06 34.55
N ARG A 89 11.61 -1.15 34.00
CA ARG A 89 11.82 -2.37 34.78
C ARG A 89 13.13 -2.20 35.57
N LYS A 90 13.04 -2.07 36.90
CA LYS A 90 14.22 -2.24 37.77
C LYS A 90 14.63 -3.70 37.67
N LEU A 91 15.75 -3.95 36.98
CA LEU A 91 16.44 -5.23 37.02
C LEU A 91 16.93 -5.42 38.46
N GLY A 92 16.29 -6.33 39.20
CA GLY A 92 16.68 -6.68 40.56
C GLY A 92 18.12 -7.17 40.57
N ARG A 93 18.96 -6.51 41.36
CA ARG A 93 20.34 -6.90 41.62
C ARG A 93 20.28 -7.97 42.72
N ILE A 94 20.77 -9.16 42.40
CA ILE A 94 20.98 -10.30 43.31
C ILE A 94 22.21 -10.02 44.18
#